data_AF-A0A5N6II42-F1
#
_entry.id   AF-A0A5N6II42-F1
#
_cell.length_a   1.000
_cell.length_b   1.000
_cell.length_c   1.000
_cell.angle_alpha   90.00
_cell.angle_beta   90.00
_cell.angle_gamma   90.00
#
_symmetry.space_group_name_H-M   'P 1'
#
loop_
_entity.id
_entity.type
_entity.pdbx_description
1 polymer ?
#
loop_
_entity_poly.entity_id
_entity_poly.type
_entity_poly.pdbx_seq_one_letter_code
_entity_poly.pdbx_strand_id
1 'polypeptide(L)'
;MQLFTMRPQILLHPQLRTLLPRGVRRDLNSTIFSRLKTTQPPFRLSKNETPTLKSKENNATATRSSPQSATTHAKTTIRRGPPERILIYHGGTGKTIFLGMLRITTIFLFGVSVLVVAPAFAADEFPWYLAPAVVVGGALPMLFVSYTSAPFVNFVHLALPAFARRSKEHTLQYAKNLPPTATLYINTMKFTTIPRQTEVRLGDLVPDKAILRPVSFRNKNPAPLPWWAGKTLRQFYAAEKSQPGRESTTFYPELWEHVYKQIQKNPLPRK
;
A
#
# COMPACT_ATOMS: atom_id res chain seq x y z
N MET A 1 9.26 -18.05 48.97
CA MET A 1 10.12 -18.60 47.90
C MET A 1 10.03 -17.65 46.72
N GLN A 2 11.04 -16.79 46.55
CA GLN A 2 11.00 -15.62 45.68
C GLN A 2 11.44 -15.96 44.24
N LEU A 3 10.63 -15.51 43.28
CA LEU A 3 10.88 -15.55 41.84
C LEU A 3 12.07 -14.65 41.47
N PHE A 4 13.16 -15.25 40.98
CA PHE A 4 14.26 -14.50 40.35
C PHE A 4 13.91 -14.23 38.88
N THR A 5 13.57 -12.98 38.61
CA THR A 5 13.43 -12.40 37.27
C THR A 5 14.82 -12.20 36.67
N MET A 6 15.19 -12.97 35.65
CA MET A 6 16.43 -12.72 34.90
C MET A 6 16.28 -11.45 34.04
N ARG A 7 16.94 -10.38 34.48
CA ARG A 7 17.17 -9.15 33.71
C ARG A 7 18.35 -9.37 32.74
N PRO A 8 18.26 -8.98 31.45
CA PRO A 8 19.40 -9.02 30.54
C PRO A 8 20.30 -7.81 30.81
N GLN A 9 21.24 -7.94 31.75
CA GLN A 9 22.27 -6.92 32.02
C GLN A 9 23.65 -7.25 31.42
N ILE A 10 23.70 -8.03 30.36
CA ILE A 10 24.98 -8.43 29.74
C ILE A 10 25.04 -7.88 28.32
N LEU A 11 25.13 -6.57 28.13
CA LEU A 11 25.58 -6.03 26.83
C LEU A 11 26.28 -4.66 26.88
N LEU A 12 26.63 -4.10 28.03
CA LEU A 12 27.31 -2.79 28.06
C LEU A 12 28.33 -2.68 29.21
N HIS A 13 29.36 -3.53 29.21
CA HIS A 13 30.53 -3.32 30.05
C HIS A 13 31.33 -2.12 29.51
N PRO A 14 31.73 -1.13 30.35
CA PRO A 14 32.36 0.12 29.91
C PRO A 14 33.71 -0.08 29.18
N GLN A 15 34.37 -1.20 29.44
CA GLN A 15 35.66 -1.58 28.87
C GLN A 15 35.58 -1.93 27.37
N LEU A 16 34.46 -2.47 26.88
CA LEU A 16 34.29 -2.82 25.46
C LEU A 16 33.98 -1.61 24.57
N ARG A 17 33.62 -0.47 25.17
CA ARG A 17 33.32 0.75 24.41
C ARG A 17 34.58 1.33 23.78
N THR A 18 35.75 1.25 24.42
CA THR A 18 36.98 1.97 23.99
C THR A 18 37.67 1.32 22.80
N LEU A 19 37.35 0.07 22.47
CA LEU A 19 37.90 -0.65 21.33
C LEU A 19 37.15 -0.39 20.00
N LEU A 20 36.02 0.34 20.04
CA LEU A 20 35.22 0.61 18.85
C LEU A 20 35.64 1.92 18.16
N PRO A 21 35.88 1.92 16.84
CA PRO A 21 36.17 3.12 16.07
C PRO A 21 35.11 4.21 16.24
N ARG A 22 35.53 5.48 16.29
CA ARG A 22 34.64 6.63 16.58
C ARG A 22 33.40 6.72 15.67
N GLY A 23 33.50 6.24 14.42
CA GLY A 23 32.38 6.18 13.48
C GLY A 23 31.26 5.23 13.93
N VAL A 24 31.62 4.03 14.39
CA VAL A 24 30.66 2.99 14.81
C VAL A 24 29.94 3.39 16.10
N ARG A 25 30.63 4.10 17.00
CA ARG A 25 30.01 4.66 18.22
C ARG A 25 28.92 5.70 17.92
N ARG A 26 29.09 6.50 16.87
CA ARG A 26 28.13 7.55 16.49
C ARG A 26 26.84 6.96 15.91
N ASP A 27 26.97 5.86 15.18
CA ASP A 27 25.86 5.20 14.51
C ASP A 27 24.99 4.35 15.46
N LEU A 28 25.59 3.78 16.50
CA LEU A 28 24.84 3.10 17.57
C LEU A 28 24.02 4.07 18.43
N ASN A 29 24.51 5.29 18.67
CA ASN A 29 23.74 6.30 19.40
C ASN A 29 22.59 6.90 18.56
N SER A 30 22.75 7.07 17.26
CA SER A 30 21.69 7.65 16.40
C SER A 30 20.48 6.71 16.26
N THR A 31 20.72 5.39 16.25
CA THR A 31 19.70 4.35 16.08
C THR A 31 18.93 4.03 17.35
N ILE A 32 19.56 4.15 18.53
CA ILE A 32 18.91 3.85 19.81
C ILE A 32 18.02 5.01 20.29
N PHE A 33 18.42 6.27 20.07
CA PHE A 33 17.64 7.43 20.54
C PHE A 33 16.58 7.93 19.55
N SER A 34 16.56 7.47 18.30
CA SER A 34 15.47 7.76 17.36
C SER A 34 14.22 6.92 17.60
N ARG A 35 14.33 5.83 18.38
CA ARG A 35 13.25 4.85 18.60
C ARG A 35 12.50 4.97 19.93
N LEU A 36 12.65 6.09 20.65
CA LEU A 36 11.96 6.36 21.92
C LEU A 36 11.01 7.57 21.91
N LYS A 37 10.69 8.13 20.73
CA LYS A 37 9.71 9.21 20.61
C LYS A 37 8.41 8.71 19.97
N THR A 38 7.56 8.07 20.78
CA THR A 38 6.12 8.01 20.49
C THR A 38 5.31 8.32 21.75
N THR A 39 4.22 9.03 21.52
CA THR A 39 3.03 9.19 22.38
C THR A 39 3.01 10.36 23.38
N GLN A 40 2.41 11.48 22.96
CA GLN A 40 1.40 12.20 23.76
C GLN A 40 0.37 12.86 22.82
N PRO A 41 -0.94 12.66 23.03
CA PRO A 41 -1.98 13.55 22.50
C PRO A 41 -2.37 14.60 23.55
N PRO A 42 -2.67 15.87 23.20
CA PRO A 42 -3.36 16.77 24.12
C PRO A 42 -4.87 16.74 23.87
N PHE A 43 -5.60 16.21 24.85
CA PHE A 43 -6.94 16.68 25.17
C PHE A 43 -6.86 18.17 25.53
N ARG A 44 -7.73 19.01 24.96
CA ARG A 44 -8.14 20.27 25.57
C ARG A 44 -9.66 20.36 25.62
N LEU A 45 -10.14 20.53 26.84
CA LEU A 45 -11.51 20.85 27.22
C LEU A 45 -11.65 22.37 27.35
N SER A 46 -12.82 22.88 26.96
CA SER A 46 -13.58 23.99 27.58
C SER A 46 -13.77 25.29 26.76
N LYS A 47 -15.07 25.53 26.52
CA LYS A 47 -15.85 26.76 26.81
C LYS A 47 -16.27 27.65 25.63
N ASN A 48 -17.54 27.48 25.26
CA ASN A 48 -18.59 28.46 24.95
C ASN A 48 -18.17 29.92 24.70
N GLU A 49 -18.53 30.44 23.52
CA GLU A 49 -19.56 31.49 23.25
C GLU A 49 -19.25 32.25 21.94
N THR A 50 -20.21 32.28 21.03
CA THR A 50 -20.30 33.24 19.90
C THR A 50 -20.93 34.55 20.39
N PRO A 51 -20.57 35.73 19.86
CA PRO A 51 -21.26 36.22 18.65
C PRO A 51 -20.46 37.15 17.70
N THR A 52 -20.65 36.89 16.40
CA THR A 52 -21.04 37.81 15.30
C THR A 52 -20.38 39.19 15.02
N LEU A 53 -20.20 39.43 13.71
CA LEU A 53 -20.38 40.68 12.91
C LEU A 53 -19.16 41.54 12.47
N LYS A 54 -19.01 41.61 11.13
CA LYS A 54 -18.68 42.78 10.25
C LYS A 54 -17.30 43.47 10.45
N SER A 55 -16.64 44.13 9.49
CA SER A 55 -16.77 44.45 8.07
C SER A 55 -15.49 45.26 7.70
N LYS A 56 -15.19 45.41 6.39
CA LYS A 56 -14.54 46.57 5.75
C LYS A 56 -13.00 46.59 5.56
N GLU A 57 -12.58 46.09 4.39
CA GLU A 57 -12.10 46.85 3.22
C GLU A 57 -11.04 47.99 3.35
N ASN A 58 -10.04 47.88 2.45
CA ASN A 58 -9.20 48.91 1.76
C ASN A 58 -7.77 49.28 2.22
N ASN A 59 -6.82 48.81 1.39
CA ASN A 59 -5.80 49.53 0.60
C ASN A 59 -4.61 50.30 1.23
N ALA A 60 -3.44 49.96 0.67
CA ALA A 60 -2.38 50.82 0.11
C ALA A 60 -1.05 51.07 0.88
N THR A 61 0.03 50.68 0.16
CA THR A 61 1.34 51.36 0.00
C THR A 61 2.55 51.03 0.91
N ALA A 62 3.49 50.29 0.30
CA ALA A 62 4.98 50.36 0.28
C ALA A 62 5.81 50.67 1.55
N THR A 63 6.91 49.91 1.78
CA THR A 63 8.33 50.29 1.48
C THR A 63 9.37 49.37 2.19
N ARG A 64 10.22 48.70 1.38
CA ARG A 64 11.69 48.49 1.49
C ARG A 64 12.36 47.69 2.65
N SER A 65 12.77 46.46 2.27
CA SER A 65 14.04 45.72 2.51
C SER A 65 14.86 45.83 3.82
N SER A 66 15.14 44.66 4.42
CA SER A 66 16.46 44.30 4.99
C SER A 66 16.62 42.76 5.01
N PRO A 67 17.83 42.20 4.86
CA PRO A 67 18.06 40.82 4.40
C PRO A 67 18.16 39.83 5.57
N GLN A 68 17.52 38.66 5.43
CA GLN A 68 17.78 37.54 6.33
C GLN A 68 18.23 36.31 5.52
N SER A 69 19.54 36.16 5.51
CA SER A 69 20.31 34.95 5.75
C SER A 69 19.69 33.62 5.29
N ALA A 70 20.32 33.08 4.26
CA ALA A 70 20.18 31.71 3.80
C ALA A 70 20.53 30.68 4.89
N THR A 71 20.04 29.46 4.65
CA THR A 71 20.20 28.21 5.42
C THR A 71 19.26 28.15 6.63
N THR A 72 18.18 27.36 6.67
CA THR A 72 18.21 25.90 6.55
C THR A 72 16.78 25.35 6.47
N HIS A 73 16.01 25.60 5.41
CA HIS A 73 14.80 24.81 5.11
C HIS A 73 14.56 24.81 3.59
N ALA A 74 15.51 24.25 2.84
CA ALA A 74 15.25 23.77 1.50
C ALA A 74 14.34 22.53 1.59
N LYS A 75 13.06 22.76 1.93
CA LYS A 75 12.01 21.86 1.46
C LYS A 75 12.10 21.98 -0.05
N THR A 76 12.74 21.01 -0.68
CA THR A 76 12.76 20.85 -2.12
C THR A 76 11.31 20.81 -2.58
N THR A 77 10.76 21.98 -2.88
CA THR A 77 9.85 22.17 -4.00
C THR A 77 10.68 21.75 -5.21
N ILE A 78 10.76 20.44 -5.41
CA ILE A 78 11.02 19.86 -6.73
C ILE A 78 10.00 20.59 -7.59
N ARG A 79 10.49 21.44 -8.50
CA ARG A 79 9.67 22.07 -9.53
C ARG A 79 8.75 20.98 -10.05
N ARG A 80 7.46 21.07 -9.74
CA ARG A 80 6.46 20.05 -10.08
C ARG A 80 6.32 20.06 -11.59
N GLY A 81 7.23 19.33 -12.24
CA GLY A 81 7.00 18.85 -13.58
C GLY A 81 5.71 18.03 -13.58
N PRO A 82 5.05 17.90 -14.73
CA PRO A 82 3.83 17.13 -14.85
C PRO A 82 4.05 15.70 -14.31
N PRO A 83 3.03 15.10 -13.67
CA PRO A 83 3.17 13.88 -12.89
C PRO A 83 3.79 12.75 -13.74
N GLU A 84 4.81 12.10 -13.19
CA GLU A 84 5.47 10.95 -13.82
C GLU A 84 4.53 9.74 -13.95
N ARG A 85 3.55 9.65 -13.06
CA ARG A 85 2.59 8.55 -13.00
C ARG A 85 1.19 9.14 -12.87
N ILE A 86 0.30 8.78 -13.78
CA ILE A 86 -1.12 9.15 -13.70
C ILE A 86 -1.95 7.97 -13.22
N LEU A 87 -2.96 8.24 -12.42
CA LEU A 87 -3.93 7.24 -11.97
C LEU A 87 -5.00 7.08 -13.04
N ILE A 88 -5.12 5.88 -13.61
CA ILE A 88 -6.12 5.60 -14.66
C ILE A 88 -7.28 4.74 -14.14
N TYR A 89 -7.03 3.89 -13.14
CA TYR A 89 -8.05 2.99 -12.59
C TYR A 89 -8.20 3.14 -11.09
N HIS A 90 -9.45 3.11 -10.63
CA HIS A 90 -9.83 3.09 -9.23
C HIS A 90 -10.82 1.93 -9.01
N GLY A 91 -10.44 0.95 -8.18
CA GLY A 91 -11.22 -0.27 -7.90
C GLY A 91 -12.45 -0.05 -7.00
N GLY A 92 -12.53 1.13 -6.38
CA GLY A 92 -13.65 1.55 -5.52
C GLY A 92 -13.32 1.39 -4.05
N THR A 93 -13.40 2.48 -3.29
CA THR A 93 -12.98 2.53 -1.88
C THR A 93 -13.80 1.58 -1.03
N GLY A 94 -15.12 1.52 -1.25
CA GLY A 94 -16.01 0.61 -0.51
C GLY A 94 -15.64 -0.87 -0.72
N LYS A 95 -15.33 -1.29 -1.95
CA LYS A 95 -14.92 -2.67 -2.25
C LYS A 95 -13.58 -3.00 -1.58
N THR A 96 -12.60 -2.10 -1.67
CA THR A 96 -11.30 -2.28 -1.01
C THR A 96 -11.44 -2.37 0.51
N ILE A 97 -12.23 -1.48 1.14
CA ILE A 97 -12.46 -1.49 2.59
C ILE A 97 -13.20 -2.76 3.02
N PHE A 98 -14.26 -3.15 2.30
CA PHE A 98 -15.00 -4.38 2.59
C PHE A 98 -14.10 -5.60 2.53
N LEU A 99 -13.27 -5.70 1.48
CA LEU A 99 -12.34 -6.82 1.30
C LEU A 99 -11.24 -6.83 2.37
N GLY A 100 -10.77 -5.64 2.78
CA GLY A 100 -9.84 -5.48 3.90
C GLY A 100 -10.45 -5.92 5.22
N MET A 101 -11.67 -5.49 5.52
CA MET A 101 -12.42 -5.88 6.72
C MET A 101 -12.66 -7.39 6.74
N LEU A 102 -13.14 -7.97 5.64
CA LEU A 102 -13.39 -9.40 5.51
C LEU A 102 -12.13 -10.26 5.77
N ARG A 103 -10.96 -9.80 5.29
CA ARG A 103 -9.67 -10.44 5.60
C ARG A 103 -9.32 -10.37 7.08
N ILE A 104 -9.48 -9.21 7.70
CA ILE A 104 -9.18 -9.03 9.13
C ILE A 104 -10.09 -9.91 9.98
N THR A 105 -11.39 -9.94 9.69
CA THR A 105 -12.37 -10.77 10.40
C THR A 105 -12.03 -12.26 10.31
N THR A 106 -11.67 -12.76 9.12
CA THR A 106 -11.33 -14.18 8.96
C THR A 106 -10.00 -14.56 9.63
N ILE A 107 -9.00 -13.66 9.64
CA ILE A 107 -7.77 -13.85 10.41
C ILE A 107 -8.08 -13.89 11.92
N PHE A 108 -8.95 -13.01 12.39
CA PHE A 108 -9.36 -12.99 13.79
C PHE A 108 -10.10 -14.27 14.19
N LEU A 109 -11.06 -14.73 13.38
CA LEU A 109 -11.77 -16.00 13.58
C LEU A 109 -10.80 -17.19 13.63
N PHE A 110 -9.82 -17.22 12.72
CA PHE A 110 -8.76 -18.23 12.76
C PHE A 110 -7.94 -18.15 14.05
N GLY A 111 -7.57 -16.94 14.49
CA GLY A 111 -6.87 -16.72 15.75
C GLY A 111 -7.63 -17.24 16.97
N VAL A 112 -8.94 -16.97 17.06
CA VAL A 112 -9.80 -17.50 18.13
C VAL A 112 -9.90 -19.03 18.06
N SER A 113 -10.07 -19.59 16.86
CA SER A 113 -10.09 -21.03 16.63
C SER A 113 -8.82 -21.71 17.14
N VAL A 114 -7.64 -21.13 16.88
CA VAL A 114 -6.35 -21.69 17.30
C VAL A 114 -6.05 -21.45 18.79
N LEU A 115 -6.34 -20.27 19.32
CA LEU A 115 -5.91 -19.86 20.67
C LEU A 115 -6.92 -20.20 21.78
N VAL A 116 -8.20 -20.33 21.44
CA VAL A 116 -9.28 -20.54 22.43
C VAL A 116 -9.95 -21.88 22.22
N VAL A 117 -10.39 -22.16 20.99
CA VAL A 117 -11.24 -23.34 20.72
C VAL A 117 -10.40 -24.62 20.66
N ALA A 118 -9.31 -24.63 19.89
CA ALA A 118 -8.48 -25.84 19.74
C ALA A 118 -7.90 -26.36 21.07
N PRO A 119 -7.37 -25.51 21.99
CA PRO A 119 -6.88 -25.98 23.28
C PRO A 119 -7.99 -26.53 24.20
N ALA A 120 -9.21 -26.02 24.08
CA ALA A 120 -10.35 -26.54 24.86
C ALA A 120 -10.71 -27.99 24.47
N PHE A 121 -10.41 -28.39 23.23
CA PHE A 121 -10.61 -29.76 22.73
C PHE A 121 -9.32 -30.60 22.73
N ALA A 122 -8.24 -30.09 23.34
CA ALA A 122 -6.98 -30.81 23.46
C ALA A 122 -6.87 -31.63 24.77
N ALA A 123 -7.93 -31.67 25.58
CA ALA A 123 -8.01 -32.50 26.77
C ALA A 123 -8.27 -33.98 26.40
N ASP A 124 -7.82 -34.90 27.26
CA ASP A 124 -7.90 -36.36 27.05
C ASP A 124 -9.34 -36.91 26.93
N GLU A 125 -10.35 -36.10 27.26
CA GLU A 125 -11.77 -36.44 27.13
C GLU A 125 -12.27 -36.40 25.68
N PHE A 126 -11.52 -35.75 24.78
CA PHE A 126 -11.92 -35.54 23.39
C PHE A 126 -11.07 -36.36 22.41
N PRO A 127 -11.66 -36.87 21.32
CA PRO A 127 -10.90 -37.46 20.23
C PRO A 127 -9.75 -36.56 19.72
N TRP A 128 -8.55 -37.14 19.58
CA TRP A 128 -7.32 -36.45 19.21
C TRP A 128 -7.41 -35.61 17.92
N TYR A 129 -8.33 -35.96 17.01
CA TYR A 129 -8.52 -35.27 15.73
C TYR A 129 -9.37 -34.00 15.84
N LEU A 130 -10.08 -33.75 16.95
CA LEU A 130 -10.96 -32.59 17.09
C LEU A 130 -10.19 -31.27 17.11
N ALA A 131 -9.15 -31.17 17.93
CA ALA A 131 -8.30 -29.99 17.99
C ALA A 131 -7.71 -29.61 16.61
N PRO A 132 -7.05 -30.51 15.85
CA PRO A 132 -6.57 -30.18 14.51
C PRO A 132 -7.71 -29.93 13.50
N ALA A 133 -8.85 -30.61 13.61
CA ALA A 133 -10.02 -30.34 12.77
C ALA A 133 -10.56 -28.92 12.97
N VAL A 134 -10.62 -28.43 14.22
CA VAL A 134 -10.99 -27.05 14.55
C VAL A 134 -10.03 -26.06 13.91
N VAL A 135 -8.71 -26.29 14.00
CA VAL A 135 -7.69 -25.43 13.38
C VAL A 135 -7.85 -25.36 11.87
N VAL A 136 -8.03 -26.51 11.21
CA VAL A 136 -8.26 -26.58 9.76
C VAL A 136 -9.58 -25.90 9.37
N GLY A 137 -10.63 -26.10 10.16
CA GLY A 137 -11.93 -25.45 10.02
C GLY A 137 -11.84 -23.92 10.11
N GLY A 138 -11.07 -23.41 11.08
CA GLY A 138 -10.81 -21.97 11.23
C GLY A 138 -9.95 -21.39 10.09
N ALA A 139 -9.03 -22.18 9.54
CA ALA A 139 -8.16 -21.74 8.44
C ALA A 139 -8.91 -21.61 7.10
N LEU A 140 -9.95 -22.42 6.89
CA LEU A 140 -10.72 -22.47 5.63
C LEU A 140 -11.26 -21.10 5.18
N PRO A 141 -12.03 -20.35 6.00
CA PRO A 141 -12.51 -19.01 5.62
C PRO A 141 -11.36 -18.03 5.32
N MET A 142 -10.30 -18.07 6.14
CA MET A 142 -9.11 -17.21 5.96
C MET A 142 -8.43 -17.48 4.61
N LEU A 143 -8.18 -18.75 4.29
CA LEU A 143 -7.56 -19.15 3.03
C LEU A 143 -8.46 -18.85 1.83
N PHE A 144 -9.76 -19.11 1.95
CA PHE A 144 -10.74 -18.85 0.90
C PHE A 144 -10.80 -17.37 0.53
N VAL A 145 -11.00 -16.49 1.53
CA VAL A 145 -11.05 -15.04 1.30
C VAL A 145 -9.74 -14.57 0.70
N SER A 146 -8.60 -15.04 1.22
CA SER A 146 -7.28 -14.64 0.73
C SER A 146 -7.02 -15.05 -0.70
N TYR A 147 -7.40 -16.26 -1.07
CA TYR A 147 -7.24 -16.79 -2.43
C TYR A 147 -8.10 -16.05 -3.45
N THR A 148 -9.38 -15.82 -3.11
CA THR A 148 -10.36 -15.17 -3.99
C THR A 148 -10.10 -13.68 -4.16
N SER A 149 -9.64 -13.00 -3.10
CA SER A 149 -9.37 -11.57 -3.11
C SER A 149 -7.95 -11.18 -3.55
N ALA A 150 -7.01 -12.13 -3.62
CA ALA A 150 -5.62 -11.89 -4.03
C ALA A 150 -5.45 -11.11 -5.36
N PRO A 151 -6.21 -11.39 -6.44
CA PRO A 151 -6.05 -10.68 -7.71
C PRO A 151 -6.69 -9.28 -7.71
N PHE A 152 -7.43 -8.87 -6.68
CA PHE A 152 -8.17 -7.61 -6.69
C PHE A 152 -7.22 -6.39 -6.79
N VAL A 153 -7.43 -5.58 -7.84
CA VAL A 153 -6.68 -4.36 -8.10
C VAL A 153 -7.37 -3.16 -7.45
N ASN A 154 -6.63 -2.42 -6.63
CA ASN A 154 -7.11 -1.19 -6.02
C ASN A 154 -6.92 0.01 -6.94
N PHE A 155 -5.72 0.13 -7.52
CA PHE A 155 -5.33 1.27 -8.33
C PHE A 155 -4.42 0.82 -9.46
N VAL A 156 -4.55 1.43 -10.65
CA VAL A 156 -3.57 1.27 -11.72
C VAL A 156 -3.03 2.64 -12.08
N HIS A 157 -1.70 2.76 -12.05
CA HIS A 157 -1.01 3.95 -12.51
C HIS A 157 -0.31 3.68 -13.84
N LEU A 158 -0.42 4.61 -14.78
CA LEU A 158 0.32 4.59 -16.03
C LEU A 158 1.56 5.46 -15.91
N ALA A 159 2.72 4.91 -16.28
CA ALA A 159 3.94 5.67 -16.40
C ALA A 159 3.91 6.53 -17.67
N LEU A 160 4.08 7.84 -17.52
CA LEU A 160 4.12 8.75 -18.66
C LEU A 160 5.57 9.07 -19.04
N PRO A 161 5.95 8.95 -20.32
CA PRO A 161 7.24 9.41 -20.80
C PRO A 161 7.32 10.94 -20.79
N ALA A 162 8.54 11.48 -20.75
CA ALA A 162 8.77 12.93 -20.62
C ALA A 162 8.10 13.78 -21.71
N PHE A 163 7.91 13.23 -22.93
CA PHE A 163 7.21 13.93 -24.01
C PHE A 163 5.69 14.06 -23.76
N ALA A 164 5.05 13.02 -23.22
CA ALA A 164 3.61 12.98 -22.97
C ALA A 164 3.20 13.84 -21.76
N ARG A 165 4.17 14.15 -20.89
CA ARG A 165 3.99 14.99 -19.71
C ARG A 165 3.64 16.44 -20.04
N ARG A 166 4.04 16.98 -21.21
CA ARG A 166 3.99 18.43 -21.51
C ARG A 166 2.62 19.07 -21.36
N SER A 167 1.55 18.39 -21.73
CA SER A 167 0.18 18.89 -21.58
C SER A 167 -0.82 17.75 -21.36
N LYS A 168 -2.03 18.08 -20.93
CA LYS A 168 -3.11 17.09 -20.77
C LYS A 168 -3.48 16.45 -22.11
N GLU A 169 -3.50 17.24 -23.18
CA GLU A 169 -3.82 16.81 -24.54
C GLU A 169 -2.80 15.78 -25.03
N HIS A 170 -1.50 16.04 -24.82
CA HIS A 170 -0.44 15.07 -25.14
C HIS A 170 -0.54 13.79 -24.31
N THR A 171 -0.93 13.89 -23.03
CA THR A 171 -1.19 12.71 -22.19
C THR A 171 -2.36 11.89 -22.74
N LEU A 172 -3.46 12.54 -23.12
CA LEU A 172 -4.62 11.87 -23.70
C LEU A 172 -4.30 11.24 -25.07
N GLN A 173 -3.54 11.93 -25.92
CA GLN A 173 -3.09 11.39 -27.21
C GLN A 173 -2.19 10.17 -27.04
N TYR A 174 -1.23 10.22 -26.11
CA TYR A 174 -0.38 9.08 -25.78
C TYR A 174 -1.21 7.92 -25.23
N ALA A 175 -2.18 8.20 -24.35
CA ALA A 175 -3.01 7.17 -23.75
C ALA A 175 -4.02 6.53 -24.71
N LYS A 176 -4.42 7.23 -25.78
CA LYS A 176 -5.22 6.65 -26.88
C LYS A 176 -4.41 5.66 -27.73
N ASN A 177 -3.12 5.91 -27.89
CA ASN A 177 -2.21 5.09 -28.70
C ASN A 177 -1.05 4.55 -27.86
N LEU A 178 -1.38 3.74 -26.83
CA LEU A 178 -0.36 3.24 -25.92
C LEU A 178 0.54 2.20 -26.62
N PRO A 179 1.86 2.41 -26.61
CA PRO A 179 2.78 1.41 -27.11
C PRO A 179 2.75 0.17 -26.19
N PRO A 180 3.01 -1.04 -26.73
CA PRO A 180 3.08 -2.26 -25.92
C PRO A 180 4.19 -2.21 -24.85
N THR A 181 5.18 -1.33 -25.02
CA THR A 181 6.26 -1.10 -24.06
C THR A 181 5.86 -0.20 -22.89
N ALA A 182 4.65 0.39 -22.89
CA ALA A 182 4.19 1.26 -21.83
C ALA A 182 4.11 0.51 -20.48
N THR A 183 4.66 1.12 -19.43
CA THR A 183 4.68 0.53 -18.09
C THR A 183 3.44 0.90 -17.29
N LEU A 184 2.76 -0.12 -16.76
CA LEU A 184 1.66 -0.02 -15.82
C LEU A 184 2.10 -0.48 -14.43
N TYR A 185 1.73 0.31 -13.42
CA TYR A 185 1.90 -0.02 -12.02
C TYR A 185 0.57 -0.41 -11.43
N ILE A 186 0.40 -1.71 -11.21
CA ILE A 186 -0.83 -2.30 -10.67
C ILE A 186 -0.67 -2.44 -9.16
N ASN A 187 -1.54 -1.79 -8.40
CA ASN A 187 -1.55 -1.88 -6.94
C ASN A 187 -2.61 -2.88 -6.47
N THR A 188 -2.18 -3.94 -5.80
CA THR A 188 -3.04 -4.94 -5.15
C THR A 188 -2.79 -4.95 -3.65
N MET A 189 -3.46 -5.81 -2.89
CA MET A 189 -3.22 -5.98 -1.45
C MET A 189 -2.67 -7.37 -1.14
N LYS A 190 -1.58 -7.42 -0.35
CA LYS A 190 -1.08 -8.65 0.26
C LYS A 190 -2.11 -9.25 1.21
N PHE A 191 -1.91 -10.51 1.56
CA PHE A 191 -2.68 -11.20 2.60
C PHE A 191 -2.86 -10.33 3.86
N THR A 192 -1.79 -9.68 4.32
CA THR A 192 -1.76 -8.78 5.49
C THR A 192 -2.29 -7.36 5.23
N THR A 193 -3.16 -7.18 4.23
CA THR A 193 -3.75 -5.89 3.77
C THR A 193 -2.77 -4.79 3.33
N ILE A 194 -1.46 -5.02 3.43
CA ILE A 194 -0.42 -4.10 2.95
C ILE A 194 -0.49 -3.96 1.43
N PRO A 195 -0.46 -2.73 0.87
CA PRO A 195 -0.45 -2.52 -0.58
C PRO A 195 0.81 -3.12 -1.23
N ARG A 196 0.63 -3.73 -2.40
CA ARG A 196 1.69 -4.31 -3.23
C ARG A 196 1.58 -3.74 -4.63
N GLN A 197 2.59 -2.98 -5.02
CA GLN A 197 2.73 -2.48 -6.37
C GLN A 197 3.48 -3.49 -7.24
N THR A 198 2.93 -3.79 -8.42
CA THR A 198 3.54 -4.66 -9.43
C THR A 198 3.74 -3.85 -10.70
N GLU A 199 4.98 -3.82 -11.19
CA GLU A 199 5.33 -3.21 -12.47
C GLU A 199 5.11 -4.22 -13.59
N VAL A 200 4.37 -3.84 -14.62
CA VAL A 200 4.05 -4.70 -15.76
C VAL A 200 4.05 -3.86 -17.04
N ARG A 201 4.50 -4.44 -18.16
CA ARG A 201 4.36 -3.80 -19.48
C ARG A 201 3.00 -4.11 -20.10
N LEU A 202 2.43 -3.15 -20.81
CA LEU A 202 1.11 -3.29 -21.43
C LEU A 202 1.03 -4.48 -22.39
N GLY A 203 2.08 -4.72 -23.17
CA GLY A 203 2.17 -5.84 -24.12
C GLY A 203 2.27 -7.22 -23.45
N ASP A 204 2.70 -7.28 -22.19
CA ASP A 204 2.81 -8.54 -21.43
C ASP A 204 1.48 -8.93 -20.76
N LEU A 205 0.52 -8.01 -20.69
CA LEU A 205 -0.80 -8.24 -20.13
C LEU A 205 -1.72 -8.90 -21.16
N VAL A 206 -2.34 -10.01 -20.79
CA VAL A 206 -3.26 -10.76 -21.66
C VAL A 206 -4.54 -11.13 -20.94
N PRO A 207 -5.66 -11.27 -21.65
CA PRO A 207 -6.91 -11.67 -21.04
C PRO A 207 -6.77 -13.06 -20.41
N ASP A 208 -7.34 -13.22 -19.21
CA ASP A 208 -7.34 -14.49 -18.49
C ASP A 208 -8.62 -14.58 -17.67
N LYS A 209 -9.13 -15.81 -17.51
CA LYS A 209 -10.35 -16.08 -16.76
C LYS A 209 -10.15 -17.32 -15.91
N ALA A 210 -10.50 -17.21 -14.64
CA ALA A 210 -10.48 -18.33 -13.70
C ALA A 210 -11.90 -18.62 -13.20
N ILE A 211 -12.16 -19.89 -12.84
CA ILE A 211 -13.46 -20.34 -12.34
C ILE A 211 -13.61 -19.98 -10.86
N LEU A 212 -12.59 -20.29 -10.06
CA LEU A 212 -12.63 -20.18 -8.61
C LEU A 212 -12.33 -18.78 -8.05
N ARG A 213 -11.91 -17.84 -8.91
CA ARG A 213 -11.58 -16.48 -8.47
C ARG A 213 -11.78 -15.46 -9.59
N PRO A 214 -12.14 -14.22 -9.27
CA PRO A 214 -12.24 -13.17 -10.26
C PRO A 214 -10.85 -12.86 -10.84
N VAL A 215 -10.71 -12.96 -12.16
CA VAL A 215 -9.51 -12.59 -12.92
C VAL A 215 -9.99 -11.98 -14.23
N SER A 216 -9.37 -10.87 -14.62
CA SER A 216 -9.64 -10.20 -15.90
C SER A 216 -8.47 -10.35 -16.86
N PHE A 217 -7.24 -10.36 -16.34
CA PHE A 217 -6.02 -10.48 -17.14
C PHE A 217 -4.85 -11.00 -16.30
N ARG A 218 -3.81 -11.46 -17.00
CA ARG A 218 -2.57 -11.96 -16.41
C ARG A 218 -1.34 -11.34 -17.06
N ASN A 219 -0.25 -11.26 -16.30
CA ASN A 219 1.07 -10.92 -16.80
C ASN A 219 1.79 -12.18 -17.32
N LYS A 220 2.20 -12.16 -18.60
CA LYS A 220 3.02 -13.21 -19.23
C LYS A 220 4.45 -13.24 -18.72
N ASN A 221 5.05 -12.07 -18.51
CA ASN A 221 6.45 -11.92 -18.13
C ASN A 221 6.58 -11.21 -16.78
N PRO A 222 6.33 -11.91 -15.65
CA PRO A 222 6.49 -11.32 -14.34
C PRO A 222 7.97 -11.06 -14.04
N ALA A 223 8.27 -9.87 -13.53
CA ALA A 223 9.61 -9.53 -13.08
C ALA A 223 10.09 -10.54 -12.02
N PRO A 224 11.27 -11.17 -12.18
CA PRO A 224 11.74 -12.19 -11.25
C PRO A 224 11.90 -11.59 -9.85
N LEU A 225 11.40 -12.32 -8.84
CA LEU A 225 11.60 -11.97 -7.44
C LEU A 225 12.68 -12.86 -6.83
N PRO A 226 13.42 -12.36 -5.83
CA PRO A 226 14.30 -13.19 -5.02
C PRO A 226 13.53 -14.39 -4.45
N TRP A 227 14.20 -15.54 -4.32
CA TRP A 227 13.58 -16.79 -3.85
C TRP A 227 12.87 -16.65 -2.50
N TRP A 228 13.38 -15.77 -1.62
CA TRP A 228 12.81 -15.49 -0.29
C TRP A 228 11.57 -14.57 -0.32
N ALA A 229 11.36 -13.80 -1.40
CA ALA A 229 10.22 -12.90 -1.54
C ALA A 229 8.96 -13.61 -2.08
N GLY A 230 9.06 -14.91 -2.34
CA GLY A 230 7.99 -15.74 -2.84
C GLY A 230 7.65 -15.49 -4.31
N LYS A 231 6.45 -15.92 -4.72
CA LYS A 231 6.02 -15.83 -6.12
C LYS A 231 5.47 -14.44 -6.47
N THR A 232 5.73 -14.02 -7.69
CA THR A 232 5.15 -12.81 -8.30
C THR A 232 3.65 -13.01 -8.52
N LEU A 233 2.84 -12.01 -8.21
CA LEU A 233 1.43 -12.05 -8.58
C LEU A 233 1.32 -11.95 -10.10
N ARG A 234 0.73 -12.98 -10.73
CA ARG A 234 0.58 -13.05 -12.20
C ARG A 234 -0.82 -12.69 -12.67
N GLN A 235 -1.83 -12.90 -11.85
CA GLN A 235 -3.23 -12.69 -12.22
C GLN A 235 -3.78 -11.48 -11.48
N PHE A 236 -4.58 -10.70 -12.20
CA PHE A 236 -5.16 -9.46 -11.72
C PHE A 236 -6.62 -9.38 -12.12
N TYR A 237 -7.41 -8.77 -11.25
CA TYR A 237 -8.81 -8.48 -11.47
C TYR A 237 -9.01 -6.98 -11.38
N ALA A 238 -9.45 -6.41 -12.49
CA ALA A 238 -9.93 -5.06 -12.56
C ALA A 238 -11.24 -5.07 -13.37
N ALA A 239 -12.20 -4.28 -12.90
CA ALA A 239 -13.45 -4.08 -13.62
C ALA A 239 -13.20 -3.33 -14.93
N GLU A 240 -14.07 -3.53 -15.92
CA GLU A 240 -13.99 -2.84 -17.22
C GLU A 240 -14.05 -1.32 -17.07
N LYS A 241 -14.89 -0.83 -16.15
CA LYS A 241 -15.03 0.59 -15.83
C LYS A 241 -14.32 0.94 -14.54
N SER A 242 -13.68 2.11 -14.52
CA SER A 242 -13.12 2.70 -13.31
C SER A 242 -14.26 3.27 -12.45
N GLN A 243 -14.14 3.14 -11.13
CA GLN A 243 -15.10 3.78 -10.21
C GLN A 243 -14.79 5.28 -10.14
N PRO A 244 -15.81 6.15 -9.95
CA PRO A 244 -15.58 7.56 -9.71
C PRO A 244 -14.73 7.70 -8.44
N GLY A 245 -13.58 8.35 -8.59
CA GLY A 245 -12.65 8.64 -7.51
C GLY A 245 -12.66 10.14 -7.21
N ARG A 246 -11.89 10.55 -6.20
CA ARG A 246 -11.65 11.97 -5.96
C ARG A 246 -10.99 12.57 -7.19
N GLU A 247 -11.68 13.51 -7.83
CA GLU A 247 -11.17 14.23 -8.99
C GLU A 247 -9.86 14.92 -8.60
N SER A 248 -8.77 14.50 -9.25
CA SER A 248 -7.45 15.07 -9.05
C SER A 248 -6.82 15.34 -10.40
N THR A 249 -5.89 16.28 -10.46
CA THR A 249 -5.17 16.63 -11.70
C THR A 249 -4.36 15.47 -12.28
N THR A 250 -4.19 14.38 -11.53
CA THR A 250 -3.44 13.18 -11.90
C THR A 250 -4.37 11.98 -12.17
N PHE A 251 -5.69 12.13 -12.01
CA PHE A 251 -6.67 11.07 -12.19
C PHE A 251 -7.41 11.20 -13.52
N TYR A 252 -7.33 10.17 -14.35
CA TYR A 252 -7.87 10.11 -15.71
C TYR A 252 -8.67 8.82 -15.91
N PRO A 253 -9.90 8.74 -15.36
CA PRO A 253 -10.70 7.51 -15.35
C PRO A 253 -11.10 7.02 -16.75
N GLU A 254 -11.28 7.94 -17.71
CA GLU A 254 -11.70 7.65 -19.10
C GLU A 254 -10.65 6.86 -19.89
N LEU A 255 -9.37 6.98 -19.51
CA LEU A 255 -8.28 6.28 -20.16
C LEU A 255 -8.31 4.78 -19.89
N TRP A 256 -8.89 4.37 -18.76
CA TRP A 256 -8.92 2.97 -18.37
C TRP A 256 -9.69 2.10 -19.37
N GLU A 257 -10.82 2.57 -19.90
CA GLU A 257 -11.60 1.77 -20.85
C GLU A 257 -10.80 1.44 -22.12
N HIS A 258 -10.00 2.39 -22.58
CA HIS A 258 -9.13 2.23 -23.74
C HIS A 258 -8.01 1.21 -23.45
N VAL A 259 -7.33 1.38 -22.32
CA VAL A 259 -6.28 0.48 -21.85
C VAL A 259 -6.82 -0.93 -21.65
N TYR A 260 -7.99 -1.07 -21.03
CA TYR A 260 -8.64 -2.34 -20.77
C TYR A 260 -9.00 -3.05 -22.07
N LYS A 261 -9.62 -2.35 -23.04
CA LYS A 261 -9.91 -2.89 -24.37
C LYS A 261 -8.64 -3.33 -25.10
N GLN A 262 -7.55 -2.59 -24.97
CA GLN A 262 -6.26 -2.97 -25.55
C GLN A 262 -5.72 -4.26 -24.92
N ILE A 263 -5.79 -4.40 -23.60
CA ILE A 263 -5.40 -5.63 -22.90
C ILE A 263 -6.23 -6.82 -23.41
N GLN A 264 -7.55 -6.65 -23.56
CA GLN A 264 -8.44 -7.73 -24.04
C GLN A 264 -8.16 -8.16 -25.47
N LYS A 265 -7.60 -7.27 -26.31
CA LYS A 265 -7.21 -7.58 -27.69
C LYS A 265 -5.86 -8.31 -27.80
N ASN A 266 -5.05 -8.31 -26.74
CA ASN A 266 -3.73 -8.94 -26.80
C ASN A 266 -3.86 -10.47 -27.01
N PRO A 267 -3.03 -11.06 -27.89
CA PRO A 267 -3.16 -12.46 -28.25
C PRO A 267 -2.97 -13.36 -27.03
N LEU A 268 -3.92 -14.27 -26.83
CA LEU A 268 -3.87 -15.28 -25.78
C LEU A 268 -2.56 -16.07 -25.89
N PRO A 269 -1.94 -16.43 -24.74
CA PRO A 269 -0.81 -17.34 -24.76
C PRO A 269 -1.28 -18.68 -25.37
N ARG A 270 -0.58 -19.15 -26.42
CA ARG A 270 -0.76 -20.53 -26.91
C ARG A 270 -0.46 -21.46 -25.72
N LYS A 271 -1.40 -22.34 -25.41
CA LYS A 271 -1.29 -23.33 -24.33
C LYS A 271 -0.32 -24.42 -24.71
#